data_AF-A0A6J6B8W2-F1
#
_entry.id   AF-A0A6J6B8W2-F1
#
_cell.length_a   1.000
_cell.length_b   1.000
_cell.length_c   1.000
_cell.angle_alpha   90.00
_cell.angle_beta   90.00
_cell.angle_gamma   90.00
#
_symmetry.space_group_name_H-M   'P 1'
#
loop_
_entity.id
_entity.type
_entity.pdbx_description
1 polymer ?
#
loop_
_entity_poly.entity_id
_entity_poly.type
_entity_poly.pdbx_seq_one_letter_code
_entity_poly.pdbx_strand_id
1 'polypeptide(L)'
;MRKLIAIFCASIFVILGTPSASAASVEITLTEPSHRQVDGIFTDDELASLLSYEGRLGRLVYSPPRGNRVWFIDPQVIEEVRAMTTEYLLENGEKGVGSSVAESWLNQLTAITRSDKITALPYGNPSEYWLSKLAPNKKSFYLQLGAKRLTAELGRQVSQMEQYPNSPRFTMDYLTTQAFKKSQIVLKINSEYMAIDEIEKFQAQSAAILHPDLSNDQRMLLGLDLISSAQGLSNKIRLAPGRFTVTSTKQKLPITLINDFPNSAKLSIRVEASNGKVLIEPVPQIVVNGNSKVQVMIPVEVVTSGKTNLSVSIRSDKNRALGNTISYPVTLKVISPIATWVTTVGGAVLFISALIQSFRRIRKKRI
;
A
#
# COMPACT_ATOMS: atom_id res chain seq x y z
N MET A 1 65.96 -44.76 -60.03
CA MET A 1 66.73 -43.89 -59.10
C MET A 1 66.35 -42.44 -59.37
N ARG A 2 65.89 -41.71 -58.33
CA ARG A 2 65.90 -40.25 -58.07
C ARG A 2 65.31 -39.30 -59.16
N LYS A 3 64.09 -38.75 -59.00
CA LYS A 3 63.57 -37.65 -58.13
C LYS A 3 63.87 -36.22 -58.63
N LEU A 4 62.79 -35.40 -58.73
CA LEU A 4 62.59 -33.95 -58.43
C LEU A 4 61.63 -33.34 -59.48
N ILE A 5 60.29 -33.29 -59.29
CA ILE A 5 59.45 -32.39 -58.48
C ILE A 5 59.77 -30.90 -58.67
N ALA A 6 58.88 -30.18 -59.38
CA ALA A 6 58.83 -28.74 -59.48
C ALA A 6 57.57 -28.19 -58.78
N ILE A 7 57.76 -27.04 -58.12
CA ILE A 7 57.02 -26.47 -57.00
C ILE A 7 55.79 -25.67 -57.46
N PHE A 8 54.67 -25.85 -56.76
CA PHE A 8 53.47 -24.99 -56.85
C PHE A 8 53.53 -23.99 -55.68
N CYS A 9 53.70 -22.70 -55.96
CA CYS A 9 53.68 -21.64 -54.94
C CYS A 9 52.22 -21.33 -54.57
N ALA A 10 51.77 -21.79 -53.39
CA ALA A 10 50.54 -21.34 -52.76
C ALA A 10 50.84 -20.19 -51.80
N SER A 11 50.40 -18.98 -52.17
CA SER A 11 50.48 -17.78 -51.33
C SER A 11 49.44 -17.86 -50.21
N ILE A 12 49.86 -18.29 -49.02
CA ILE A 12 49.04 -18.21 -47.80
C ILE A 12 49.05 -16.75 -47.31
N PHE A 13 47.93 -16.05 -47.48
CA PHE A 13 47.65 -14.80 -46.78
C PHE A 13 47.26 -15.12 -45.34
N VAL A 14 48.19 -14.96 -44.40
CA VAL A 14 47.89 -14.96 -42.96
C VAL A 14 47.22 -13.64 -42.63
N ILE A 15 45.88 -13.64 -42.51
CA ILE A 15 45.16 -12.54 -41.88
C ILE A 15 45.46 -12.62 -40.38
N LEU A 16 46.47 -11.88 -39.94
CA LEU A 16 46.66 -11.56 -38.52
C LEU A 16 45.45 -10.74 -38.10
N GLY A 17 44.44 -11.40 -37.53
CA GLY A 17 43.36 -10.72 -36.82
C GLY A 17 43.99 -9.97 -35.65
N THR A 18 44.19 -8.66 -35.81
CA THR A 18 44.55 -7.80 -34.68
C THR A 18 43.44 -7.95 -33.64
N PRO A 19 43.74 -8.34 -32.39
CA PRO A 19 42.73 -8.27 -31.34
C PRO A 19 42.26 -6.82 -31.28
N SER A 20 40.98 -6.59 -31.56
CA SER A 20 40.35 -5.31 -31.31
C SER A 20 40.39 -5.09 -29.80
N ALA A 21 41.35 -4.29 -29.34
CA ALA A 21 41.36 -3.79 -27.98
C ALA A 21 40.11 -2.93 -27.81
N SER A 22 39.05 -3.51 -27.27
CA SER A 22 37.88 -2.75 -26.85
C SER A 22 38.34 -1.83 -25.72
N ALA A 23 38.28 -0.52 -25.93
CA ALA A 23 38.53 0.43 -24.86
C ALA A 23 37.61 0.09 -23.68
N ALA A 24 38.18 -0.03 -22.48
CA ALA A 24 37.42 -0.31 -21.27
C ALA A 24 36.35 0.79 -21.10
N SER A 25 35.10 0.37 -20.91
CA SER A 25 34.02 1.31 -20.63
C SER A 25 34.15 1.89 -19.22
N VAL A 26 33.84 3.17 -19.06
CA VAL A 26 33.77 3.83 -17.76
C VAL A 26 32.34 3.73 -17.25
N GLU A 27 32.17 3.03 -16.13
CA GLU A 27 30.86 2.86 -15.49
C GLU A 27 30.53 4.08 -14.62
N ILE A 28 29.31 4.59 -14.76
CA ILE A 28 28.78 5.69 -13.95
C ILE A 28 27.48 5.24 -13.32
N THR A 29 27.45 5.18 -12.00
CA THR A 29 26.27 4.78 -11.23
C THR A 29 25.59 6.00 -10.63
N LEU A 30 24.32 6.18 -10.95
CA LEU A 30 23.45 7.27 -10.51
C LEU A 30 22.32 6.67 -9.68
N THR A 31 22.46 6.75 -8.36
CA THR A 31 21.52 6.25 -7.35
C THR A 31 21.58 7.16 -6.14
N GLU A 32 20.48 7.33 -5.43
CA GLU A 32 20.33 8.11 -4.19
C GLU A 32 19.19 7.49 -3.39
N PRO A 33 19.29 7.41 -2.05
CA PRO A 33 18.13 7.08 -1.22
C PRO A 33 16.96 8.03 -1.46
N SER A 34 15.73 7.54 -1.24
CA SER A 34 14.54 8.38 -1.45
C SER A 34 14.48 9.55 -0.46
N HIS A 35 14.19 10.75 -0.98
CA HIS A 35 13.87 11.94 -0.19
C HIS A 35 12.36 12.17 -0.10
N ARG A 36 11.54 11.15 -0.40
CA ARG A 36 10.07 11.28 -0.45
C ARG A 36 9.38 10.20 0.37
N GLN A 37 8.29 10.62 0.99
CA GLN A 37 7.30 9.74 1.59
C GLN A 37 6.53 8.97 0.51
N VAL A 38 5.79 7.94 0.93
CA VAL A 38 4.95 7.11 0.04
C VAL A 38 3.89 7.94 -0.69
N ASP A 39 3.34 8.98 -0.06
CA ASP A 39 2.40 9.88 -0.73
C ASP A 39 3.07 10.80 -1.79
N GLY A 40 4.37 11.01 -1.66
CA GLY A 40 5.20 11.81 -2.56
C GLY A 40 5.58 13.18 -2.02
N ILE A 41 5.29 13.51 -0.76
CA ILE A 41 5.83 14.69 -0.08
C ILE A 41 7.32 14.49 0.20
N PHE A 42 8.12 15.55 0.08
CA PHE A 42 9.56 15.49 0.35
C PHE A 42 9.86 15.54 1.85
N THR A 43 10.78 14.71 2.33
CA THR A 43 11.20 14.70 3.74
C THR A 43 12.15 15.84 4.08
N ASP A 44 12.91 16.30 3.07
CA ASP A 44 13.95 17.31 3.18
C ASP A 44 14.24 17.91 1.80
N ASP A 45 15.13 18.90 1.76
CA ASP A 45 15.57 19.54 0.51
C ASP A 45 17.05 19.25 0.19
N GLU A 46 17.64 18.20 0.77
CA GLU A 46 19.05 17.86 0.58
C GLU A 46 19.35 17.45 -0.86
N LEU A 47 18.37 16.84 -1.54
CA LEU A 47 18.48 16.46 -2.96
C LEU A 47 18.84 17.68 -3.84
N ALA A 48 18.33 18.88 -3.54
CA ALA A 48 18.69 20.09 -4.27
C ALA A 48 20.21 20.39 -4.20
N SER A 49 20.81 20.19 -3.03
CA SER A 49 22.25 20.36 -2.84
C SER A 49 23.07 19.29 -3.56
N LEU A 50 22.57 18.05 -3.60
CA LEU A 50 23.23 16.94 -4.31
C LEU A 50 23.24 17.11 -5.83
N LEU A 51 22.20 17.75 -6.38
CA LEU A 51 22.06 18.03 -7.81
C LEU A 51 22.88 19.25 -8.27
N SER A 52 23.27 20.13 -7.34
CA SER A 52 24.10 21.29 -7.66
C SER A 52 25.41 20.90 -8.33
N TYR A 53 26.05 21.83 -9.06
CA TYR A 53 27.27 21.55 -9.85
C TYR A 53 28.37 20.83 -9.04
N GLU A 54 28.58 21.22 -7.79
CA GLU A 54 29.56 20.60 -6.88
C GLU A 54 29.00 19.42 -6.06
N GLY A 55 27.68 19.22 -6.10
CA GLY A 55 26.99 18.12 -5.45
C GLY A 55 27.39 16.76 -6.04
N ARG A 56 27.21 15.71 -5.24
CA ARG A 56 27.60 14.34 -5.61
C ARG A 56 26.98 13.89 -6.93
N LEU A 57 25.68 14.14 -7.13
CA LEU A 57 24.95 13.79 -8.35
C LEU A 57 25.23 14.79 -9.48
N GLY A 58 25.43 16.07 -9.15
CA GLY A 58 25.80 17.07 -10.14
C GLY A 58 27.15 16.81 -10.80
N ARG A 59 28.18 16.42 -10.03
CA ARG A 59 29.50 16.09 -10.58
C ARG A 59 29.45 14.97 -11.61
N LEU A 60 28.59 13.97 -11.43
CA LEU A 60 28.40 12.89 -12.40
C LEU A 60 27.84 13.41 -13.73
N VAL A 61 26.99 14.44 -13.70
CA VAL A 61 26.21 14.91 -14.85
C VAL A 61 26.86 16.12 -15.55
N TYR A 62 27.42 17.04 -14.79
CA TYR A 62 28.09 18.24 -15.32
C TYR A 62 29.54 17.99 -15.70
N SER A 63 30.23 17.08 -15.01
CA SER A 63 31.66 16.77 -15.26
C SER A 63 31.92 15.25 -15.22
N PRO A 64 31.24 14.45 -16.07
CA PRO A 64 31.46 13.01 -16.08
C PRO A 64 32.90 12.66 -16.49
N PRO A 65 33.41 11.49 -16.04
CA PRO A 65 34.63 10.92 -16.58
C PRO A 65 34.66 10.88 -18.11
N ARG A 66 35.84 11.11 -18.69
CA ARG A 66 36.05 11.01 -20.14
C ARG A 66 36.13 9.54 -20.56
N GLY A 67 35.72 9.25 -21.80
CA GLY A 67 35.81 7.91 -22.39
C GLY A 67 34.47 7.37 -22.85
N ASN A 68 34.43 6.07 -23.16
CA ASN A 68 33.21 5.36 -23.53
C ASN A 68 32.40 5.03 -22.26
N ARG A 69 31.32 5.76 -21.99
CA ARG A 69 30.57 5.66 -20.74
C ARG A 69 29.40 4.69 -20.84
N VAL A 70 29.17 3.98 -19.73
CA VAL A 70 27.96 3.18 -19.50
C VAL A 70 27.32 3.65 -18.21
N TRP A 71 26.07 4.07 -18.29
CA TRP A 71 25.33 4.61 -17.16
C TRP A 71 24.44 3.55 -16.52
N PHE A 72 24.49 3.44 -15.20
CA PHE A 72 23.57 2.66 -14.39
C PHE A 72 22.72 3.65 -13.61
N ILE A 73 21.44 3.81 -13.99
CA ILE A 73 20.58 4.87 -13.43
C ILE A 73 19.43 4.23 -12.66
N ASP A 74 19.26 4.66 -11.42
CA ASP A 74 18.06 4.39 -10.63
C ASP A 74 16.94 5.35 -11.07
N PRO A 75 15.82 4.83 -11.60
CA PRO A 75 14.68 5.67 -11.97
C PRO A 75 14.05 6.41 -10.81
N GLN A 76 14.16 5.94 -9.56
CA GLN A 76 13.61 6.66 -8.41
C GLN A 76 14.20 8.08 -8.36
N VAL A 77 15.51 8.22 -8.51
CA VAL A 77 16.17 9.54 -8.52
C VAL A 77 15.60 10.43 -9.61
N ILE A 78 15.41 9.90 -10.83
CA ILE A 78 14.87 10.69 -11.95
C ILE A 78 13.44 11.14 -11.70
N GLU A 79 12.59 10.27 -11.15
CA GLU A 79 11.22 10.61 -10.78
C GLU A 79 11.15 11.67 -9.66
N GLU A 80 12.06 11.61 -8.68
CA GLU A 80 12.15 12.62 -7.61
C GLU A 80 12.63 13.96 -8.14
N VAL A 81 13.71 13.97 -8.94
CA VAL A 81 14.20 15.20 -9.57
C VAL A 81 13.13 15.81 -10.48
N ARG A 82 12.37 14.99 -11.22
CA ARG A 82 11.24 15.49 -12.01
C ARG A 82 10.16 16.12 -11.13
N ALA A 83 9.83 15.50 -10.00
CA ALA A 83 8.86 16.07 -9.07
C ALA A 83 9.32 17.44 -8.51
N MET A 84 10.64 17.66 -8.39
CA MET A 84 11.19 18.95 -7.98
C MET A 84 11.10 20.05 -9.05
N THR A 85 10.92 19.73 -10.35
CA THR A 85 10.91 20.77 -11.40
C THR A 85 9.66 21.65 -11.37
N THR A 86 8.63 21.24 -10.64
CA THR A 86 7.45 22.06 -10.30
C THR A 86 7.53 22.51 -8.84
N GLU A 87 6.59 23.35 -8.38
CA GLU A 87 6.50 23.62 -6.94
C GLU A 87 6.27 22.31 -6.16
N TYR A 88 7.06 22.08 -5.12
CA TYR A 88 6.94 20.94 -4.21
C TYR A 88 7.00 21.38 -2.76
N LEU A 89 6.44 20.55 -1.88
CA LEU A 89 6.37 20.79 -0.44
C LEU A 89 7.23 19.80 0.32
N LEU A 90 7.83 20.31 1.40
CA LEU A 90 8.48 19.53 2.43
C LEU A 90 7.46 19.05 3.47
N GLU A 91 7.82 18.03 4.26
CA GLU A 91 6.98 17.47 5.31
C GLU A 91 6.50 18.53 6.33
N ASN A 92 7.32 19.55 6.59
CA ASN A 92 6.98 20.66 7.49
C ASN A 92 6.01 21.70 6.87
N GLY A 93 5.62 21.53 5.61
CA GLY A 93 4.73 22.44 4.86
C GLY A 93 5.43 23.60 4.17
N GLU A 94 6.75 23.72 4.28
CA GLU A 94 7.53 24.72 3.55
C GLU A 94 7.67 24.36 2.07
N LYS A 95 7.85 25.37 1.22
CA LYS A 95 8.14 25.16 -0.21
C LYS A 95 9.61 24.79 -0.37
N GLY A 96 9.88 23.76 -1.17
CA GLY A 96 11.26 23.43 -1.56
C GLY A 96 11.86 24.47 -2.50
N VAL A 97 13.19 24.57 -2.54
CA VAL A 97 13.92 25.60 -3.29
C VAL A 97 14.71 25.08 -4.49
N GLY A 98 14.64 23.78 -4.77
CA GLY A 98 15.46 23.08 -5.75
C GLY A 98 14.97 23.06 -7.19
N SER A 99 13.84 23.71 -7.53
CA SER A 99 13.21 23.54 -8.85
C SER A 99 14.10 23.92 -10.05
N SER A 100 14.83 25.04 -9.93
CA SER A 100 15.74 25.50 -11.00
C SER A 100 16.95 24.57 -11.18
N VAL A 101 17.49 24.05 -10.07
CA VAL A 101 18.60 23.10 -10.07
C VAL A 101 18.15 21.77 -10.66
N ALA A 102 16.96 21.28 -10.29
CA ALA A 102 16.39 20.06 -10.81
C ALA A 102 16.17 20.12 -12.34
N GLU A 103 15.60 21.21 -12.84
CA GLU A 103 15.40 21.41 -14.28
C GLU A 103 16.73 21.45 -15.03
N SER A 104 17.70 22.22 -14.52
CA SER A 104 19.04 22.32 -15.10
C SER A 104 19.75 20.97 -15.13
N TRP A 105 19.62 20.18 -14.06
CA TRP A 105 20.25 18.88 -13.93
C TRP A 105 19.64 17.85 -14.88
N LEU A 106 18.30 17.79 -15.02
CA LEU A 106 17.64 16.88 -15.97
C LEU A 106 17.97 17.21 -17.43
N ASN A 107 18.02 18.50 -17.77
CA ASN A 107 18.42 18.96 -19.10
C ASN A 107 19.86 18.52 -19.41
N GLN A 108 20.76 18.68 -18.44
CA GLN A 108 22.15 18.24 -18.60
C GLN A 108 22.28 16.71 -18.67
N LEU A 109 21.56 15.96 -17.84
CA LEU A 109 21.55 14.49 -17.89
C LEU A 109 21.10 14.00 -19.26
N THR A 110 20.03 14.58 -19.80
CA THR A 110 19.52 14.24 -21.14
C THR A 110 20.54 14.55 -22.23
N ALA A 111 21.24 15.69 -22.14
CA ALA A 111 22.26 16.07 -23.11
C ALA A 111 23.48 15.15 -23.07
N ILE A 112 24.00 14.87 -21.86
CA ILE A 112 25.26 14.16 -21.69
C ILE A 112 25.13 12.65 -21.96
N THR A 113 23.94 12.08 -21.76
CA THR A 113 23.66 10.65 -21.99
C THR A 113 23.15 10.32 -23.39
N ARG A 114 22.94 11.32 -24.27
CA ARG A 114 22.27 11.15 -25.57
C ARG A 114 22.80 9.99 -26.40
N SER A 115 24.11 9.79 -26.44
CA SER A 115 24.77 8.71 -27.21
C SER A 115 25.35 7.60 -26.34
N ASP A 116 25.20 7.68 -25.03
CA ASP A 116 25.75 6.71 -24.10
C ASP A 116 24.78 5.56 -23.86
N LYS A 117 25.33 4.38 -23.53
CA LYS A 117 24.52 3.24 -23.11
C LYS A 117 23.96 3.50 -21.71
N ILE A 118 22.66 3.25 -21.53
CA ILE A 118 21.98 3.31 -20.23
C ILE A 118 21.40 1.95 -19.88
N THR A 119 21.73 1.51 -18.67
CA THR A 119 21.15 0.36 -18.00
C THR A 119 20.39 0.85 -16.77
N ALA A 120 19.15 0.41 -16.60
CA ALA A 120 18.36 0.73 -15.43
C ALA A 120 18.78 -0.15 -14.24
N LEU A 121 19.04 0.49 -13.10
CA LEU A 121 19.11 -0.16 -11.80
C LEU A 121 17.72 -0.66 -11.38
N PRO A 122 17.62 -1.60 -10.42
CA PRO A 122 16.34 -1.88 -9.76
C PRO A 122 15.78 -0.59 -9.17
N TYR A 123 14.47 -0.37 -9.30
CA TYR A 123 13.82 0.85 -8.79
C TYR A 123 14.09 1.04 -7.29
N GLY A 124 14.67 2.20 -6.91
CA GLY A 124 15.02 2.56 -5.53
C GLY A 124 16.22 1.79 -4.96
N ASN A 125 16.96 1.07 -5.82
CA ASN A 125 18.15 0.29 -5.54
C ASN A 125 18.16 -0.45 -4.18
N PRO A 126 17.12 -1.25 -3.84
CA PRO A 126 17.04 -1.87 -2.52
C PRO A 126 18.10 -2.96 -2.37
N SER A 127 18.65 -3.10 -1.17
CA SER A 127 19.70 -4.05 -0.86
C SER A 127 19.32 -5.48 -1.21
N GLU A 128 20.20 -6.15 -1.98
CA GLU A 128 19.97 -7.52 -2.42
C GLU A 128 19.75 -8.49 -1.24
N TYR A 129 20.58 -8.36 -0.19
CA TYR A 129 20.50 -9.21 1.00
C TYR A 129 19.15 -9.08 1.70
N TRP A 130 18.74 -7.84 2.00
CA TRP A 130 17.49 -7.59 2.73
C TRP A 130 16.27 -7.89 1.89
N LEU A 131 16.31 -7.56 0.59
CA LEU A 131 15.24 -7.90 -0.32
C LEU A 131 15.04 -9.42 -0.42
N SER A 132 16.12 -10.19 -0.56
CA SER A 132 16.06 -11.66 -0.59
C SER A 132 15.50 -12.24 0.71
N LYS A 133 15.83 -11.63 1.85
CA LYS A 133 15.41 -12.07 3.18
C LYS A 133 13.95 -11.74 3.50
N LEU A 134 13.46 -10.58 3.06
CA LEU A 134 12.15 -10.05 3.44
C LEU A 134 11.06 -10.26 2.38
N ALA A 135 11.44 -10.28 1.09
CA ALA A 135 10.53 -10.50 -0.02
C ALA A 135 11.19 -11.41 -1.07
N PRO A 136 11.33 -12.72 -0.76
CA PRO A 136 11.86 -13.67 -1.72
C PRO A 136 11.01 -13.62 -3.00
N ASN A 137 11.68 -13.72 -4.15
CA ASN A 137 11.09 -13.64 -5.50
C ASN A 137 10.71 -12.23 -6.00
N LYS A 138 11.05 -11.15 -5.29
CA LYS A 138 10.78 -9.78 -5.78
C LYS A 138 11.90 -9.13 -6.59
N LYS A 139 13.10 -9.72 -6.67
CA LYS A 139 14.23 -9.16 -7.46
C LYS A 139 13.84 -8.82 -8.90
N SER A 140 13.22 -9.79 -9.60
CA SER A 140 12.80 -9.61 -10.99
C SER A 140 11.79 -8.46 -11.14
N PHE A 141 10.87 -8.32 -10.18
CA PHE A 141 9.92 -7.21 -10.17
C PHE A 141 10.61 -5.85 -10.15
N TYR A 142 11.57 -5.62 -9.23
CA TYR A 142 12.24 -4.31 -9.13
C TYR A 142 13.14 -4.01 -10.32
N LEU A 143 13.76 -5.04 -10.91
CA LEU A 143 14.55 -4.91 -12.14
C LEU A 143 13.66 -4.48 -13.32
N GLN A 144 12.56 -5.20 -13.56
CA GLN A 144 11.61 -4.89 -14.64
C GLN A 144 10.96 -3.53 -14.44
N LEU A 145 10.55 -3.22 -13.20
CA LEU A 145 9.99 -1.92 -12.86
C LEU A 145 11.03 -0.82 -13.10
N GLY A 146 12.30 -1.07 -12.75
CA GLY A 146 13.40 -0.15 -12.99
C GLY A 146 13.52 0.24 -14.47
N ALA A 147 13.64 -0.76 -15.34
CA ALA A 147 13.72 -0.54 -16.79
C ALA A 147 12.46 0.13 -17.37
N LYS A 148 11.27 -0.29 -16.90
CA LYS A 148 9.98 0.29 -17.31
C LYS A 148 9.91 1.78 -16.97
N ARG A 149 10.21 2.15 -15.72
CA ARG A 149 10.12 3.53 -15.24
C ARG A 149 11.18 4.41 -15.89
N LEU A 150 12.43 3.95 -15.95
CA LEU A 150 13.50 4.73 -16.57
C LEU A 150 13.27 4.95 -18.09
N THR A 151 12.70 3.96 -18.79
CA THR A 151 12.30 4.12 -20.20
C THR A 151 11.26 5.23 -20.36
N ALA A 152 10.25 5.27 -19.48
CA ALA A 152 9.22 6.29 -19.51
C ALA A 152 9.79 7.68 -19.20
N GLU A 153 10.68 7.77 -18.21
CA GLU A 153 11.31 9.02 -17.77
C GLU A 153 12.25 9.63 -18.81
N LEU A 154 13.01 8.80 -19.52
CA LEU A 154 13.98 9.26 -20.53
C LEU A 154 13.39 9.35 -21.95
N GLY A 155 12.16 8.86 -22.16
CA GLY A 155 11.53 8.82 -23.47
C GLY A 155 12.27 7.94 -24.49
N ARG A 156 13.08 6.99 -24.03
CA ARG A 156 13.87 6.08 -24.88
C ARG A 156 14.06 4.73 -24.21
N GLN A 157 14.22 3.68 -25.02
CA GLN A 157 14.47 2.33 -24.51
C GLN A 157 15.80 2.27 -23.75
N VAL A 158 15.78 1.65 -22.59
CA VAL A 158 16.98 1.37 -21.77
C VAL A 158 17.09 -0.13 -21.51
N SER A 159 18.31 -0.61 -21.30
CA SER A 159 18.53 -2.00 -20.90
C SER A 159 18.20 -2.20 -19.44
N GLN A 160 17.71 -3.37 -19.06
CA GLN A 160 17.63 -3.80 -17.67
C GLN A 160 18.96 -4.43 -17.25
N MET A 161 19.35 -4.34 -15.98
CA MET A 161 20.43 -5.21 -15.47
C MET A 161 20.07 -6.71 -15.62
N GLU A 162 21.06 -7.51 -16.01
CA GLU A 162 20.93 -8.97 -16.10
C GLU A 162 20.91 -9.64 -14.73
N GLN A 163 21.70 -9.11 -13.79
CA GLN A 163 21.81 -9.60 -12.42
C GLN A 163 21.44 -8.48 -11.46
N TYR A 164 20.86 -8.89 -10.32
CA TYR A 164 20.55 -7.95 -9.27
C TYR A 164 21.87 -7.41 -8.65
N PRO A 165 22.03 -6.09 -8.49
CA PRO A 165 23.26 -5.53 -7.98
C PRO A 165 23.50 -5.96 -6.53
N ASN A 166 24.71 -6.41 -6.24
CA ASN A 166 25.12 -6.69 -4.86
C ASN A 166 25.38 -5.36 -4.13
N SER A 167 24.97 -5.28 -2.87
CA SER A 167 25.04 -4.07 -2.05
C SER A 167 25.74 -4.37 -0.71
N PRO A 168 26.47 -3.41 -0.12
CA PRO A 168 26.97 -3.55 1.25
C PRO A 168 25.88 -3.94 2.24
N ARG A 169 26.25 -4.74 3.23
CA ARG A 169 25.33 -5.11 4.32
C ARG A 169 25.24 -3.97 5.33
N PHE A 170 24.02 -3.67 5.76
CA PHE A 170 23.74 -2.74 6.84
C PHE A 170 22.78 -3.36 7.85
N THR A 171 22.71 -2.78 9.05
CA THR A 171 21.81 -3.25 10.12
C THR A 171 20.41 -2.70 9.96
N MET A 172 19.40 -3.57 9.99
CA MET A 172 18.00 -3.18 10.08
C MET A 172 17.53 -3.31 11.52
N ASP A 173 16.93 -2.25 12.06
CA ASP A 173 16.24 -2.34 13.34
C ASP A 173 14.95 -3.19 13.21
N TYR A 174 14.39 -3.56 14.37
CA TYR A 174 13.18 -4.36 14.44
C TYR A 174 11.97 -3.64 13.85
N LEU A 175 11.77 -2.35 14.15
CA LEU A 175 10.61 -1.58 13.71
C LEU A 175 10.58 -1.44 12.19
N THR A 176 11.69 -1.10 11.55
CA THR A 176 11.84 -0.99 10.10
C THR A 176 11.59 -2.34 9.42
N THR A 177 12.08 -3.44 10.02
CA THR A 177 11.78 -4.79 9.53
C THR A 177 10.28 -5.09 9.59
N GLN A 178 9.61 -4.69 10.67
CA GLN A 178 8.15 -4.86 10.81
C GLN A 178 7.38 -3.94 9.86
N ALA A 179 7.85 -2.71 9.63
CA ALA A 179 7.26 -1.78 8.67
C ALA A 179 7.18 -2.41 7.28
N PHE A 180 8.31 -2.94 6.79
CA PHE A 180 8.34 -3.65 5.51
C PHE A 180 7.40 -4.86 5.49
N LYS A 181 7.50 -5.76 6.48
CA LYS A 181 6.66 -6.97 6.50
C LYS A 181 5.17 -6.66 6.53
N LYS A 182 4.76 -5.69 7.36
CA LYS A 182 3.35 -5.26 7.45
C LYS A 182 2.88 -4.63 6.14
N SER A 183 3.71 -3.79 5.50
CA SER A 183 3.33 -3.19 4.21
C SER A 183 3.11 -4.25 3.12
N GLN A 184 3.95 -5.29 3.06
CA GLN A 184 3.78 -6.39 2.12
C GLN A 184 2.50 -7.21 2.40
N ILE A 185 2.16 -7.43 3.67
CA ILE A 185 0.93 -8.12 4.07
C ILE A 185 -0.30 -7.30 3.67
N VAL A 186 -0.30 -6.00 3.98
CA VAL A 186 -1.39 -5.08 3.61
C VAL A 186 -1.55 -5.04 2.10
N LEU A 187 -0.46 -4.89 1.35
CA LEU A 187 -0.49 -4.88 -0.11
C LEU A 187 -1.09 -6.19 -0.65
N LYS A 188 -0.63 -7.35 -0.17
CA LYS A 188 -1.14 -8.66 -0.60
C LYS A 188 -2.64 -8.84 -0.31
N ILE A 189 -3.12 -8.31 0.82
CA ILE A 189 -4.53 -8.41 1.19
C ILE A 189 -5.41 -7.53 0.30
N ASN A 190 -4.92 -6.35 -0.08
CA ASN A 190 -5.71 -5.32 -0.75
C ASN A 190 -5.47 -5.20 -2.26
N SER A 191 -4.42 -5.82 -2.80
CA SER A 191 -4.02 -5.68 -4.21
C SER A 191 -5.11 -6.10 -5.20
N GLU A 192 -6.02 -6.98 -4.79
CA GLU A 192 -7.15 -7.41 -5.63
C GLU A 192 -8.17 -6.28 -5.87
N TYR A 193 -8.16 -5.24 -5.05
CA TYR A 193 -9.06 -4.09 -5.13
C TYR A 193 -8.37 -2.84 -5.72
N MET A 194 -7.05 -2.80 -5.75
CA MET A 194 -6.24 -1.66 -6.19
C MET A 194 -6.11 -1.59 -7.71
N ALA A 195 -5.80 -0.39 -8.23
CA ALA A 195 -5.33 -0.27 -9.61
C ALA A 195 -3.87 -0.75 -9.74
N ILE A 196 -3.47 -1.18 -10.94
CA ILE A 196 -2.14 -1.79 -11.18
C ILE A 196 -1.01 -0.80 -10.88
N ASP A 197 -1.19 0.46 -11.27
CA ASP A 197 -0.25 1.56 -11.01
C ASP A 197 -0.13 1.88 -9.52
N GLU A 198 -1.23 1.85 -8.76
CA GLU A 198 -1.20 1.99 -7.30
C GLU A 198 -0.40 0.85 -6.63
N ILE A 199 -0.57 -0.39 -7.11
CA ILE A 199 0.18 -1.56 -6.61
C ILE A 199 1.66 -1.39 -6.89
N GLU A 200 2.03 -1.04 -8.13
CA GLU A 200 3.43 -0.83 -8.51
C GLU A 200 4.05 0.28 -7.68
N LYS A 201 3.38 1.44 -7.57
CA LYS A 201 3.86 2.60 -6.79
C LYS A 201 4.09 2.21 -5.32
N PHE A 202 3.09 1.63 -4.66
CA PHE A 202 3.21 1.26 -3.24
C PHE A 202 4.29 0.19 -3.02
N GLN A 203 4.38 -0.81 -3.89
CA GLN A 203 5.42 -1.83 -3.83
C GLN A 203 6.82 -1.21 -4.00
N ALA A 204 6.99 -0.29 -4.95
CA ALA A 204 8.24 0.39 -5.23
C ALA A 204 8.72 1.21 -4.03
N GLN A 205 7.86 2.09 -3.52
CA GLN A 205 8.17 2.96 -2.39
C GLN A 205 8.39 2.17 -1.09
N SER A 206 7.69 1.04 -0.91
CA SER A 206 7.90 0.18 0.26
C SER A 206 9.32 -0.37 0.37
N ALA A 207 10.08 -0.42 -0.73
CA ALA A 207 11.47 -0.88 -0.72
C ALA A 207 12.50 0.24 -0.55
N ALA A 208 12.10 1.51 -0.54
CA ALA A 208 13.02 2.64 -0.30
C ALA A 208 13.76 2.50 1.03
N ILE A 209 13.08 1.98 2.07
CA ILE A 209 13.67 1.67 3.38
C ILE A 209 14.72 0.55 3.35
N LEU A 210 14.96 -0.09 2.20
CA LEU A 210 15.99 -1.11 2.02
C LEU A 210 17.21 -0.60 1.24
N HIS A 211 17.23 0.68 0.83
CA HIS A 211 18.40 1.27 0.16
C HIS A 211 19.63 1.19 1.10
N PRO A 212 20.81 0.76 0.62
CA PRO A 212 21.99 0.55 1.45
C PRO A 212 22.55 1.84 2.07
N ASP A 213 22.51 2.95 1.33
CA ASP A 213 23.12 4.22 1.76
C ASP A 213 22.20 5.10 2.62
N LEU A 214 20.98 4.64 2.92
CA LEU A 214 20.03 5.39 3.75
C LEU A 214 20.53 5.41 5.21
N SER A 215 20.62 6.61 5.79
CA SER A 215 21.00 6.79 7.21
C SER A 215 19.99 6.13 8.14
N ASN A 216 20.39 5.83 9.39
CA ASN A 216 19.49 5.20 10.36
C ASN A 216 18.26 6.07 10.66
N ASP A 217 18.43 7.39 10.76
CA ASP A 217 17.35 8.33 11.07
C ASP A 217 16.36 8.44 9.90
N GLN A 218 16.86 8.63 8.68
CA GLN A 218 16.00 8.66 7.49
C GLN A 218 15.27 7.31 7.31
N ARG A 219 15.94 6.19 7.58
CA ARG A 219 15.32 4.86 7.53
C ARG A 219 14.19 4.70 8.52
N MET A 220 14.37 5.20 9.75
CA MET A 220 13.31 5.21 10.75
C MET A 220 12.13 6.07 10.30
N LEU A 221 12.39 7.29 9.79
CA LEU A 221 11.35 8.20 9.30
C LEU A 221 10.52 7.57 8.16
N LEU A 222 11.18 7.08 7.10
CA LEU A 222 10.50 6.39 6.00
C LEU A 222 9.82 5.08 6.45
N GLY A 223 10.37 4.40 7.47
CA GLY A 223 9.74 3.23 8.08
C GLY A 223 8.43 3.56 8.79
N LEU A 224 8.37 4.69 9.51
CA LEU A 224 7.15 5.18 10.17
C LEU A 224 6.12 5.65 9.16
N ASP A 225 6.53 6.38 8.13
CA ASP A 225 5.67 6.75 7.00
C ASP A 225 5.08 5.49 6.34
N LEU A 226 5.90 4.49 6.04
CA LEU A 226 5.43 3.25 5.42
C LEU A 226 4.39 2.52 6.29
N ILE A 227 4.53 2.55 7.63
CA ILE A 227 3.52 2.01 8.55
C ILE A 227 2.22 2.81 8.44
N SER A 228 2.30 4.14 8.47
CA SER A 228 1.14 5.04 8.35
C SER A 228 0.41 4.83 7.02
N SER A 229 1.16 4.80 5.92
CA SER A 229 0.68 4.57 4.57
C SER A 229 0.05 3.18 4.40
N ALA A 230 0.65 2.13 4.98
CA ALA A 230 0.04 0.80 5.02
C ALA A 230 -1.27 0.79 5.84
N GLN A 231 -1.34 1.54 6.93
CA GLN A 231 -2.57 1.67 7.70
C GLN A 231 -3.65 2.47 6.94
N GLY A 232 -3.28 3.52 6.20
CA GLY A 232 -4.18 4.23 5.30
C GLY A 232 -4.75 3.29 4.24
N LEU A 233 -3.88 2.49 3.61
CA LEU A 233 -4.26 1.50 2.60
C LEU A 233 -5.21 0.43 3.16
N SER A 234 -4.95 -0.09 4.36
CA SER A 234 -5.80 -1.12 4.99
C SER A 234 -7.20 -0.60 5.33
N ASN A 235 -7.35 0.71 5.52
CA ASN A 235 -8.61 1.38 5.87
C ASN A 235 -9.43 1.88 4.66
N LYS A 236 -8.95 1.70 3.43
CA LYS A 236 -9.73 2.04 2.22
C LYS A 236 -11.04 1.25 2.12
N ILE A 237 -11.06 -0.01 2.59
CA ILE A 237 -12.31 -0.75 2.89
C ILE A 237 -12.56 -0.70 4.38
N ARG A 238 -13.67 -0.07 4.78
CA ARG A 238 -13.99 0.12 6.20
C ARG A 238 -15.49 0.24 6.45
N LEU A 239 -15.87 0.08 7.70
CA LEU A 239 -17.21 0.39 8.18
C LEU A 239 -17.27 1.85 8.66
N ALA A 240 -18.40 2.51 8.48
CA ALA A 240 -18.62 3.84 9.07
C ALA A 240 -18.94 3.71 10.56
N PRO A 241 -18.37 4.54 11.45
CA PRO A 241 -18.70 4.52 12.87
C PRO A 241 -20.17 4.88 13.10
N GLY A 242 -20.76 4.38 14.20
CA GLY A 242 -22.15 4.64 14.51
C GLY A 242 -22.57 4.13 15.89
N ARG A 243 -23.81 4.46 16.27
CA ARG A 243 -24.48 3.97 17.49
C ARG A 243 -25.95 3.73 17.19
N PHE A 244 -26.56 2.76 17.86
CA PHE A 244 -27.95 2.39 17.60
C PHE A 244 -28.80 2.34 18.87
N THR A 245 -30.10 2.59 18.70
CA THR A 245 -31.12 2.30 19.71
C THR A 245 -32.16 1.39 19.09
N VAL A 246 -32.43 0.25 19.73
CA VAL A 246 -33.40 -0.74 19.29
C VAL A 246 -34.62 -0.67 20.18
N THR A 247 -35.80 -0.50 19.58
CA THR A 247 -37.08 -0.33 20.30
C THR A 247 -38.06 -1.47 20.05
N SER A 248 -37.77 -2.36 19.10
CA SER A 248 -38.59 -3.53 18.77
C SER A 248 -37.81 -4.84 18.97
N THR A 249 -38.53 -5.94 19.18
CA THR A 249 -37.93 -7.28 19.31
C THR A 249 -37.12 -7.66 18.08
N LYS A 250 -37.59 -7.34 16.88
CA LYS A 250 -36.85 -7.52 15.62
C LYS A 250 -36.64 -6.16 14.98
N GLN A 251 -35.40 -5.84 14.62
CA GLN A 251 -35.04 -4.60 13.95
C GLN A 251 -33.87 -4.83 12.99
N LYS A 252 -33.78 -4.03 11.93
CA LYS A 252 -32.65 -4.04 11.00
C LYS A 252 -31.79 -2.80 11.25
N LEU A 253 -30.51 -3.01 11.59
CA LEU A 253 -29.56 -1.93 11.85
C LEU A 253 -28.81 -1.56 10.57
N PRO A 254 -28.89 -0.31 10.07
CA PRO A 254 -28.16 0.11 8.89
C PRO A 254 -26.69 0.37 9.23
N ILE A 255 -25.78 -0.49 8.78
CA ILE A 255 -24.33 -0.28 8.88
C ILE A 255 -23.79 0.11 7.51
N THR A 256 -23.10 1.24 7.43
CA THR A 256 -22.50 1.69 6.15
C THR A 256 -21.13 1.06 5.96
N LEU A 257 -20.94 0.45 4.80
CA LEU A 257 -19.68 -0.11 4.31
C LEU A 257 -19.15 0.80 3.19
N ILE A 258 -17.87 1.15 3.28
CA ILE A 258 -17.20 2.11 2.38
C ILE A 258 -16.08 1.37 1.67
N ASN A 259 -15.98 1.58 0.36
CA ASN A 259 -14.88 1.12 -0.48
C ASN A 259 -14.29 2.32 -1.25
N ASP A 260 -13.11 2.77 -0.83
CA ASP A 260 -12.34 3.83 -1.50
C ASP A 260 -11.29 3.27 -2.50
N PHE A 261 -11.34 1.97 -2.79
CA PHE A 261 -10.57 1.42 -3.90
C PHE A 261 -11.30 1.62 -5.23
N PRO A 262 -10.58 1.66 -6.36
CA PRO A 262 -11.18 1.79 -7.68
C PRO A 262 -11.97 0.55 -8.11
N ASN A 263 -11.60 -0.65 -7.65
CA ASN A 263 -12.28 -1.89 -8.04
C ASN A 263 -13.34 -2.32 -7.01
N SER A 264 -14.33 -3.08 -7.48
CA SER A 264 -15.39 -3.62 -6.63
C SER A 264 -14.87 -4.71 -5.68
N ALA A 265 -15.43 -4.76 -4.47
CA ALA A 265 -15.10 -5.76 -3.47
C ALA A 265 -16.31 -6.64 -3.11
N LYS A 266 -16.13 -7.97 -3.14
CA LYS A 266 -17.12 -8.95 -2.69
C LYS A 266 -16.83 -9.33 -1.23
N LEU A 267 -17.69 -8.90 -0.32
CA LEU A 267 -17.42 -8.83 1.11
C LEU A 267 -18.46 -9.58 1.94
N SER A 268 -18.02 -10.16 3.05
CA SER A 268 -18.87 -10.74 4.08
C SER A 268 -18.67 -9.99 5.39
N ILE A 269 -19.73 -9.86 6.17
CA ILE A 269 -19.72 -9.15 7.45
C ILE A 269 -19.94 -10.17 8.56
N ARG A 270 -19.03 -10.19 9.54
CA ARG A 270 -19.19 -10.96 10.78
C ARG A 270 -19.55 -10.00 11.90
N VAL A 271 -20.63 -10.30 12.60
CA VAL A 271 -21.17 -9.50 13.70
C VAL A 271 -21.25 -10.38 14.94
N GLU A 272 -20.69 -9.91 16.04
CA GLU A 272 -20.70 -10.60 17.32
C GLU A 272 -21.20 -9.64 18.41
N ALA A 273 -22.20 -10.06 19.19
CA ALA A 273 -22.64 -9.29 20.35
C ALA A 273 -21.74 -9.55 21.55
N SER A 274 -21.48 -8.52 22.34
CA SER A 274 -20.71 -8.63 23.59
C SER A 274 -21.41 -9.43 24.69
N ASN A 275 -22.70 -9.75 24.51
CA ASN A 275 -23.51 -10.52 25.45
C ASN A 275 -24.69 -11.19 24.73
N GLY A 276 -25.34 -12.16 25.39
CA GLY A 276 -26.50 -12.89 24.84
C GLY A 276 -27.82 -12.11 24.81
N LYS A 277 -27.80 -10.77 24.90
CA LYS A 277 -29.04 -9.96 24.89
C LYS A 277 -29.58 -9.71 23.48
N VAL A 278 -28.75 -9.95 22.47
CA VAL A 278 -29.08 -9.79 21.06
C VAL A 278 -28.60 -11.01 20.29
N LEU A 279 -29.51 -11.57 19.49
CA LEU A 279 -29.19 -12.57 18.48
C LEU A 279 -29.02 -11.86 17.14
N ILE A 280 -28.04 -12.29 16.35
CA ILE A 280 -27.76 -11.74 15.03
C ILE A 280 -27.96 -12.84 14.01
N GLU A 281 -28.76 -12.58 12.98
CA GLU A 281 -28.92 -13.51 11.87
C GLU A 281 -27.76 -13.35 10.87
N PRO A 282 -27.35 -14.43 10.17
CA PRO A 282 -26.31 -14.34 9.14
C PRO A 282 -26.66 -13.33 8.05
N VAL A 283 -25.68 -12.49 7.71
CA VAL A 283 -25.81 -11.48 6.65
C VAL A 283 -25.27 -12.07 5.34
N PRO A 284 -26.02 -11.97 4.22
CA PRO A 284 -25.53 -12.47 2.94
C PRO A 284 -24.31 -11.68 2.46
N GLN A 285 -23.57 -12.26 1.51
CA GLN A 285 -22.42 -11.60 0.91
C GLN A 285 -22.86 -10.34 0.14
N ILE A 286 -22.10 -9.25 0.26
CA ILE A 286 -22.39 -7.95 -0.33
C ILE A 286 -21.32 -7.60 -1.35
N VAL A 287 -21.71 -6.97 -2.46
CA VAL A 287 -20.78 -6.34 -3.40
C VAL A 287 -20.80 -4.83 -3.14
N VAL A 288 -19.61 -4.25 -2.98
CA VAL A 288 -19.43 -2.80 -2.88
C VAL A 288 -18.61 -2.35 -4.07
N ASN A 289 -19.19 -1.54 -4.94
CA ASN A 289 -18.49 -1.02 -6.11
C ASN A 289 -17.29 -0.17 -5.69
N GLY A 290 -16.36 0.05 -6.62
CA GLY A 290 -15.23 0.95 -6.36
C GLY A 290 -15.71 2.38 -6.09
N ASN A 291 -14.98 3.10 -5.23
CA ASN A 291 -15.26 4.48 -4.83
C ASN A 291 -16.72 4.70 -4.41
N SER A 292 -17.31 3.75 -3.67
CA SER A 292 -18.73 3.75 -3.33
C SER A 292 -19.01 3.36 -1.89
N LYS A 293 -20.25 3.58 -1.46
CA LYS A 293 -20.74 3.27 -0.12
C LYS A 293 -22.06 2.50 -0.23
N VAL A 294 -22.21 1.46 0.58
CA VAL A 294 -23.42 0.63 0.63
C VAL A 294 -23.89 0.50 2.07
N GLN A 295 -25.18 0.68 2.31
CA GLN A 295 -25.78 0.38 3.61
C GLN A 295 -26.20 -1.09 3.67
N VAL A 296 -25.67 -1.81 4.66
CA VAL A 296 -26.01 -3.20 4.92
C VAL A 296 -26.93 -3.25 6.14
N MET A 297 -28.10 -3.84 5.94
CA MET A 297 -29.12 -3.97 6.97
C MET A 297 -28.87 -5.24 7.79
N ILE A 298 -28.35 -5.07 9.02
CA ILE A 298 -28.06 -6.18 9.93
C ILE A 298 -29.32 -6.53 10.74
N PRO A 299 -29.96 -7.68 10.50
CA PRO A 299 -31.09 -8.13 11.30
C PRO A 299 -30.63 -8.49 12.72
N VAL A 300 -31.27 -7.87 13.72
CA VAL A 300 -31.04 -8.15 15.13
C VAL A 300 -32.35 -8.53 15.81
N GLU A 301 -32.27 -9.53 16.68
CA GLU A 301 -33.36 -9.96 17.55
C GLU A 301 -33.00 -9.73 19.01
N VAL A 302 -33.79 -8.91 19.69
CA VAL A 302 -33.57 -8.51 21.08
C VAL A 302 -34.23 -9.51 22.01
N VAL A 303 -33.42 -10.14 22.85
CA VAL A 303 -33.85 -11.06 23.90
C VAL A 303 -34.25 -10.29 25.16
N THR A 304 -33.48 -9.27 25.54
CA THR A 304 -33.75 -8.48 26.75
C THR A 304 -33.21 -7.05 26.65
N SER A 305 -33.79 -6.16 27.44
CA SER A 305 -33.40 -4.74 27.50
C SER A 305 -32.03 -4.52 28.17
N GLY A 306 -31.44 -3.35 27.91
CA GLY A 306 -30.16 -2.93 28.47
C GLY A 306 -29.20 -2.39 27.40
N LYS A 307 -27.90 -2.67 27.56
CA LYS A 307 -26.85 -2.25 26.63
C LYS A 307 -26.07 -3.45 26.12
N THR A 308 -25.62 -3.38 24.88
CA THR A 308 -24.71 -4.34 24.26
C THR A 308 -23.81 -3.62 23.25
N ASN A 309 -22.67 -4.20 22.92
CA ASN A 309 -21.81 -3.74 21.84
C ASN A 309 -21.80 -4.79 20.74
N LEU A 310 -21.96 -4.36 19.48
CA LEU A 310 -21.82 -5.22 18.32
C LEU A 310 -20.42 -5.03 17.72
N SER A 311 -19.57 -6.03 17.84
CA SER A 311 -18.27 -6.08 17.18
C SER A 311 -18.47 -6.56 15.74
N VAL A 312 -18.17 -5.68 14.78
CA VAL A 312 -18.40 -5.94 13.36
C VAL A 312 -17.07 -5.93 12.63
N SER A 313 -16.79 -7.00 11.90
CA SER A 313 -15.58 -7.17 11.10
C SER A 313 -15.93 -7.53 9.65
N ILE A 314 -15.09 -7.06 8.72
CA ILE A 314 -15.24 -7.33 7.29
C ILE A 314 -14.30 -8.47 6.91
N ARG A 315 -14.78 -9.38 6.07
CA ARG A 315 -13.95 -10.42 5.45
C ARG A 315 -14.14 -10.46 3.94
N SER A 316 -13.05 -10.73 3.23
CA SER A 316 -13.10 -10.99 1.77
C SER A 316 -13.82 -12.29 1.45
N ASP A 317 -14.11 -12.51 0.16
CA ASP A 317 -14.56 -13.78 -0.40
C ASP A 317 -13.64 -14.97 -0.07
N LYS A 318 -12.33 -14.73 -0.01
CA LYS A 318 -11.28 -15.67 0.42
C LYS A 318 -11.12 -15.74 1.95
N ASN A 319 -12.10 -15.23 2.69
CA ASN A 319 -12.13 -15.24 4.15
C ASN A 319 -10.92 -14.54 4.80
N ARG A 320 -10.32 -13.52 4.17
CA ARG A 320 -9.26 -12.69 4.77
C ARG A 320 -9.88 -11.50 5.48
N ALA A 321 -9.37 -11.12 6.66
CA ALA A 321 -9.87 -9.94 7.36
C ALA A 321 -9.49 -8.65 6.60
N LEU A 322 -10.43 -7.70 6.53
CA LEU A 322 -10.27 -6.40 5.86
C LEU A 322 -10.63 -5.27 6.81
N GLY A 323 -9.85 -4.19 6.77
CA GLY A 323 -10.01 -3.05 7.65
C GLY A 323 -9.93 -3.40 9.14
N ASN A 324 -10.39 -2.46 9.97
CA ASN A 324 -10.46 -2.64 11.42
C ASN A 324 -11.85 -3.15 11.82
N THR A 325 -11.88 -3.95 12.90
CA THR A 325 -13.14 -4.26 13.59
C THR A 325 -13.70 -3.01 14.26
N ILE A 326 -14.97 -2.70 14.03
CA ILE A 326 -15.67 -1.58 14.67
C ILE A 326 -16.65 -2.11 15.70
N SER A 327 -16.66 -1.47 16.88
CA SER A 327 -17.62 -1.74 17.95
C SER A 327 -18.76 -0.71 17.90
N TYR A 328 -19.98 -1.17 17.66
CA TYR A 328 -21.19 -0.33 17.66
C TYR A 328 -21.91 -0.45 19.01
N PRO A 329 -21.99 0.64 19.79
CA PRO A 329 -22.81 0.66 20.99
C PRO A 329 -24.30 0.59 20.62
N VAL A 330 -25.01 -0.35 21.23
CA VAL A 330 -26.45 -0.55 21.01
C VAL A 330 -27.21 -0.47 22.34
N THR A 331 -28.18 0.43 22.39
CA THR A 331 -29.12 0.54 23.53
C THR A 331 -30.42 -0.18 23.19
N LEU A 332 -30.81 -1.13 24.03
CA LEU A 332 -31.99 -1.98 23.86
C LEU A 332 -33.09 -1.48 24.78
N LYS A 333 -34.14 -0.91 24.19
CA LYS A 333 -35.34 -0.39 24.87
C LYS A 333 -36.56 -1.17 24.40
N VAL A 334 -36.53 -2.49 24.58
CA VAL A 334 -37.62 -3.39 24.16
C VAL A 334 -38.41 -3.81 25.39
N ILE A 335 -39.71 -3.54 25.35
CA ILE A 335 -40.66 -4.06 26.34
C ILE A 335 -40.86 -5.53 26.02
N SER A 336 -40.56 -6.42 26.98
CA SER A 336 -40.75 -7.85 26.79
C SER A 336 -42.23 -8.16 26.49
N PRO A 337 -42.57 -8.86 25.38
CA PRO A 337 -43.94 -9.27 25.10
C PRO A 337 -44.56 -10.09 26.24
N ILE A 338 -43.73 -10.87 26.94
CA ILE A 338 -44.14 -11.67 28.10
C ILE A 338 -44.58 -10.75 29.24
N ALA A 339 -43.84 -9.67 29.52
CA ALA A 339 -44.20 -8.72 30.56
C ALA A 339 -45.54 -8.02 30.25
N THR A 340 -45.75 -7.65 28.99
CA THR A 340 -47.03 -7.07 28.52
C THR A 340 -48.18 -8.07 28.67
N TRP A 341 -47.97 -9.33 28.32
CA TRP A 341 -49.00 -10.37 28.45
C TRP A 341 -49.37 -10.62 29.92
N VAL A 342 -48.37 -10.79 30.79
CA VAL A 342 -48.59 -11.02 32.23
C VAL A 342 -49.34 -9.85 32.88
N THR A 343 -48.95 -8.61 32.55
CA THR A 343 -49.66 -7.42 33.07
C THR A 343 -51.07 -7.29 32.51
N THR A 344 -51.28 -7.63 31.23
CA THR A 344 -52.62 -7.59 30.62
C THR A 344 -53.55 -8.64 31.23
N VAL A 345 -53.08 -9.88 31.39
CA VAL A 345 -53.85 -10.97 32.02
C VAL A 345 -54.11 -10.65 33.50
N GLY A 346 -53.08 -10.23 34.25
CA GLY A 346 -53.23 -9.81 35.64
C GLY A 346 -54.23 -8.66 35.80
N GLY A 347 -54.16 -7.65 34.92
CA GLY A 347 -55.12 -6.56 34.85
C GLY A 347 -56.54 -7.03 34.56
N ALA A 348 -56.72 -7.93 33.59
CA ALA A 348 -58.03 -8.50 33.27
C ALA A 348 -58.62 -9.29 34.45
N VAL A 349 -57.81 -10.10 35.13
CA VAL A 349 -58.23 -10.85 36.33
C VAL A 349 -58.64 -9.91 37.45
N LEU A 350 -57.88 -8.84 37.71
CA LEU A 350 -58.25 -7.82 38.69
C LEU A 350 -59.55 -7.10 38.33
N PHE A 351 -59.75 -6.79 37.04
CA PHE A 351 -60.97 -6.13 36.57
C PHE A 351 -62.20 -7.03 36.73
N ILE A 352 -62.09 -8.30 36.36
CA ILE A 352 -63.13 -9.31 36.56
C ILE A 352 -63.45 -9.48 38.06
N SER A 353 -62.42 -9.52 38.91
CA SER A 353 -62.58 -9.64 40.37
C SER A 353 -63.33 -8.45 40.96
N ALA A 354 -63.03 -7.22 40.49
CA ALA A 354 -63.73 -6.00 40.90
C ALA A 354 -65.20 -6.00 40.48
N LEU A 355 -65.52 -6.44 39.26
CA LEU A 355 -66.90 -6.59 38.79
C LEU A 355 -67.68 -7.60 39.64
N ILE A 356 -67.10 -8.77 39.93
CA ILE A 356 -67.74 -9.80 40.78
C ILE A 356 -68.01 -9.24 42.19
N GLN A 357 -67.06 -8.54 42.80
CA GLN A 357 -67.26 -7.90 44.11
C GLN A 357 -68.38 -6.86 44.07
N SER A 358 -68.43 -6.03 43.02
CA SER A 358 -69.48 -5.02 42.84
C SER A 358 -70.87 -5.65 42.73
N PHE A 359 -71.05 -6.68 41.90
CA PHE A 359 -72.32 -7.41 41.78
C PHE A 359 -72.72 -8.09 43.09
N ARG A 360 -71.78 -8.70 43.83
CA ARG A 360 -72.06 -9.27 45.16
C ARG A 360 -72.51 -8.19 46.15
N ARG A 361 -71.92 -6.99 46.10
CA ARG A 361 -72.29 -5.86 46.98
C ARG A 361 -73.69 -5.32 46.67
N ILE A 362 -74.07 -5.25 45.40
CA ILE A 362 -75.41 -4.82 44.98
C ILE A 362 -76.47 -5.85 45.37
N ARG A 363 -76.18 -7.16 45.23
CA ARG A 363 -77.09 -8.23 45.69
C ARG A 363 -77.31 -8.23 47.21
N LYS A 364 -76.29 -7.92 48.01
CA LYS A 364 -76.41 -7.83 49.49
C LYS A 364 -77.17 -6.59 49.99
N LYS A 365 -77.46 -5.60 49.15
CA LYS A 365 -78.29 -4.43 49.49
C LYS A 365 -79.77 -4.58 49.10
N ARG A 366 -80.15 -5.71 48.50
CA ARG A 366 -81.52 -6.00 48.00
C ARG A 366 -82.25 -7.08 48.78
N ILE A 367 -81.71 -7.47 49.93
CA ILE A 367 -82.36 -8.22 51.02
C ILE A 367 -82.29 -7.28 52.22
#